data_AF-A0A7D4Q5L4-F1
#
_entry.id   AF-A0A7D4Q5L4-F1
#
_cell.length_a   1.000
_cell.length_b   1.000
_cell.length_c   1.000
_cell.angle_alpha   90.00
_cell.angle_beta   90.00
_cell.angle_gamma   90.00
#
_symmetry.space_group_name_H-M   'P 1'
#
loop_
_entity.id
_entity.type
_entity.pdbx_description
1 polymer ?
#
loop_
_entity_poly.entity_id
_entity_poly.type
_entity_poly.pdbx_seq_one_letter_code
_entity_poly.pdbx_strand_id
1 'polypeptide(L)'
;MGITRMLLTHKKWLLLIVASCFAIGLRAQTRIEHNIAGFVCTRGTTVRVAQGLVTNKNTNAVIVTDELGSFTIKAAIGDTLEFAKTEYTPLKVLVNNTSDMVVFIQKAIMLKQVDIVGQTKQQEVNSYIDDYRKKGVYAGGKPSALSAVTSPLNALYSVFGKDAKDARHFAAMSKKDLEAAQDSRKYNKMIVKRVTNMSDEEIPRFMEAYTPSHEDLLKWGDYEVIEYIRKSYKSYKELGVVSQPKLNDVTPPVKQP
;
A
#
# COMPACT_ATOMS: atom_id res chain seq x y z
N MET A 1 81.05 10.85 21.95
CA MET A 1 79.66 11.27 21.63
C MET A 1 78.66 10.12 21.43
N GLY A 2 79.05 8.84 21.58
CA GLY A 2 78.15 7.69 21.32
C GLY A 2 77.25 7.27 22.50
N ILE A 3 77.73 7.38 23.74
CA ILE A 3 77.03 6.87 24.94
C ILE A 3 75.75 7.68 25.25
N THR A 4 75.80 9.00 25.09
CA THR A 4 74.65 9.90 25.27
C THR A 4 73.56 9.68 24.21
N ARG A 5 73.94 9.27 22.99
CA ARG A 5 73.00 9.01 21.89
C ARG A 5 72.27 7.67 22.08
N MET A 6 72.94 6.67 22.66
CA MET A 6 72.37 5.36 22.99
C MET A 6 71.43 5.41 24.21
N LEU A 7 71.77 6.18 25.25
CA LEU A 7 70.87 6.41 26.40
C LEU A 7 69.58 7.13 26.01
N LEU A 8 69.63 8.03 25.03
CA LEU A 8 68.46 8.76 24.55
C LEU A 8 67.50 7.87 23.74
N THR A 9 68.02 6.88 23.00
CA THR A 9 67.17 5.93 22.25
C THR A 9 66.44 4.97 23.18
N HIS A 10 67.07 4.50 24.26
CA HIS A 10 66.41 3.63 25.24
C HIS A 10 65.32 4.36 26.05
N LYS A 11 65.52 5.64 26.41
CA LYS A 11 64.49 6.47 27.06
C LYS A 11 63.25 6.68 26.18
N LYS A 12 63.44 6.84 24.86
CA LYS A 12 62.32 6.99 23.91
C LYS A 12 61.47 5.71 23.81
N TRP A 13 62.12 4.54 23.80
CA TRP A 13 61.40 3.26 23.79
C TRP A 13 60.67 2.99 25.10
N LEU A 14 61.27 3.34 26.25
CA LEU A 14 60.60 3.27 27.55
C LEU A 14 59.35 4.16 27.59
N LEU A 15 59.44 5.40 27.09
CA LEU A 15 58.29 6.32 27.01
C LEU A 15 57.18 5.79 26.08
N LEU A 16 57.54 5.15 24.96
CA LEU A 16 56.56 4.54 24.05
C LEU A 16 55.85 3.33 24.67
N ILE A 17 56.56 2.50 25.44
CA ILE A 17 55.97 1.36 26.17
C ILE A 17 55.01 1.86 27.25
N VAL A 18 55.39 2.88 28.03
CA VAL A 18 54.52 3.47 29.05
C VAL A 18 53.28 4.12 28.43
N ALA A 19 53.43 4.83 27.29
CA ALA A 19 52.31 5.40 26.56
C ALA A 19 51.37 4.33 25.99
N SER A 20 51.92 3.21 25.50
CA SER A 20 51.14 2.06 25.03
C SER A 20 50.37 1.38 26.17
N CYS A 21 51.00 1.16 27.33
CA CYS A 21 50.31 0.63 28.52
C CYS A 21 49.20 1.57 29.02
N PHE A 22 49.42 2.89 28.99
CA PHE A 22 48.40 3.88 29.36
C PHE A 22 47.22 3.90 28.38
N ALA A 23 47.49 3.74 27.07
CA ALA A 23 46.44 3.65 26.05
C ALA A 23 45.58 2.38 26.16
N ILE A 24 46.16 1.26 26.62
CA ILE A 24 45.43 0.01 26.89
C ILE A 24 44.57 0.16 28.15
N GLY A 25 45.07 0.83 29.19
CA GLY A 25 44.31 1.08 30.44
C GLY A 25 43.05 1.93 30.25
N LEU A 26 43.03 2.85 29.28
CA LEU A 26 41.86 3.68 28.96
C LEU A 26 40.69 2.88 28.33
N ARG A 27 40.95 1.68 27.82
CA ARG A 27 39.93 0.81 27.21
C ARG A 27 39.26 -0.14 28.22
N ALA A 28 39.77 -0.22 29.45
CA ALA A 28 39.26 -1.10 30.49
C ALA A 28 38.34 -0.38 31.49
N GLN A 29 37.36 0.39 31.00
CA GLN A 29 36.28 0.87 31.85
C GLN A 29 35.37 -0.33 32.18
N THR A 30 35.67 -1.03 33.27
CA THR A 30 34.80 -2.08 33.82
C THR A 30 33.49 -1.45 34.25
N ARG A 31 32.41 -1.73 33.50
CA ARG A 31 31.04 -1.43 33.92
C ARG A 31 30.66 -2.43 35.00
N ILE A 32 30.19 -1.93 36.14
CA ILE A 32 29.75 -2.78 37.25
C ILE A 32 28.38 -3.35 36.87
N GLU A 33 28.32 -4.68 36.68
CA GLU A 33 27.08 -5.40 36.43
C GLU A 33 26.38 -5.73 37.75
N HIS A 34 25.07 -5.56 37.77
CA HIS A 34 24.20 -5.93 38.88
C HIS A 34 23.17 -6.95 38.42
N ASN A 35 22.71 -7.81 39.34
CA ASN A 35 21.55 -8.66 39.08
C ASN A 35 20.29 -7.82 39.17
N ILE A 36 19.68 -7.52 38.04
CA ILE A 36 18.39 -6.85 37.95
C ILE A 36 17.31 -7.92 37.95
N ALA A 37 16.48 -7.91 38.99
CA ALA A 37 15.33 -8.79 39.12
C ALA A 37 14.03 -8.03 38.81
N GLY A 38 12.97 -8.77 38.49
CA GLY A 38 11.69 -8.15 38.19
C GLY A 38 10.65 -9.11 37.65
N PHE A 39 9.51 -8.54 37.28
CA PHE A 39 8.38 -9.29 36.71
C PHE A 39 7.91 -8.67 35.40
N VAL A 40 7.47 -9.52 34.47
CA VAL A 40 6.85 -9.11 33.20
C VAL A 40 5.35 -9.39 33.24
N CYS A 41 4.56 -8.38 32.89
CA CYS A 41 3.10 -8.41 32.87
C CYS A 41 2.59 -7.99 31.49
N THR A 42 1.36 -8.40 31.18
CA THR A 42 0.64 -7.87 30.02
C THR A 42 0.06 -6.49 30.35
N ARG A 43 0.27 -5.51 29.46
CA ARG A 43 -0.28 -4.17 29.62
C ARG A 43 -1.81 -4.20 29.59
N GLY A 44 -2.44 -3.63 30.61
CA GLY A 44 -3.90 -3.58 30.74
C GLY A 44 -4.54 -4.81 31.39
N THR A 45 -3.75 -5.80 31.81
CA THR A 45 -4.24 -6.95 32.59
C THR A 45 -3.29 -7.27 33.75
N THR A 46 -3.72 -8.17 34.65
CA THR A 46 -2.90 -8.69 35.76
C THR A 46 -2.13 -9.95 35.39
N VAL A 47 -2.14 -10.34 34.10
CA VAL A 47 -1.54 -11.59 33.63
C VAL A 47 -0.02 -11.47 33.55
N ARG A 48 0.69 -12.36 34.25
CA ARG A 48 2.15 -12.50 34.19
C ARG A 48 2.55 -13.17 32.87
N VAL A 49 3.68 -12.75 32.31
CA VAL A 49 4.18 -13.27 31.02
C VAL A 49 5.28 -14.29 31.27
N ALA A 50 4.93 -15.56 31.16
CA ALA A 50 5.87 -16.67 31.22
C ALA A 50 6.58 -16.91 29.89
N GLN A 51 7.80 -17.47 29.96
CA GLN A 51 8.62 -17.84 28.81
C GLN A 51 8.84 -16.66 27.83
N GLY A 52 8.98 -15.44 28.36
CA GLY A 52 9.36 -14.25 27.62
C GLY A 52 10.89 -14.14 27.54
N LEU A 53 11.41 -13.68 26.42
CA LEU A 53 12.83 -13.45 26.21
C LEU A 53 13.22 -12.09 26.79
N VAL A 54 14.24 -12.04 27.63
CA VAL A 54 14.84 -10.80 28.12
C VAL A 54 16.28 -10.76 27.64
N THR A 55 16.59 -9.75 26.82
CA THR A 55 17.91 -9.59 26.18
C THR A 55 18.53 -8.28 26.59
N ASN A 56 19.74 -8.31 27.16
CA ASN A 56 20.54 -7.10 27.31
C ASN A 56 21.17 -6.75 25.95
N LYS A 57 20.84 -5.60 25.36
CA LYS A 57 21.32 -5.19 24.02
C LYS A 57 22.79 -4.76 24.00
N ASN A 58 23.36 -4.47 25.17
CA ASN A 58 24.76 -4.07 25.30
C ASN A 58 25.67 -5.30 25.40
N THR A 59 25.30 -6.29 26.22
CA THR A 59 26.11 -7.51 26.44
C THR A 59 25.67 -8.71 25.58
N ASN A 60 24.49 -8.63 24.95
CA ASN A 60 23.80 -9.75 24.31
C ASN A 60 23.50 -10.93 25.24
N ALA A 61 23.50 -10.71 26.57
CA ALA A 61 23.04 -11.70 27.52
C ALA A 61 21.53 -11.93 27.34
N VAL A 62 21.11 -13.19 27.32
CA VAL A 62 19.73 -13.59 27.07
C VAL A 62 19.27 -14.53 28.18
N ILE A 63 18.11 -14.24 28.77
CA ILE A 63 17.44 -15.11 29.74
C ILE A 63 15.96 -15.23 29.38
N VAL A 64 15.29 -16.23 29.97
CA VAL A 64 13.87 -16.50 29.75
C VAL A 64 13.13 -16.31 31.07
N THR A 65 11.95 -15.68 31.04
CA THR A 65 11.11 -15.52 32.24
C THR A 65 10.52 -16.85 32.69
N ASP A 66 10.38 -17.03 34.00
CA ASP A 66 9.82 -18.25 34.60
C ASP A 66 8.28 -18.34 34.44
N GLU A 67 7.66 -19.37 34.99
CA GLU A 67 6.20 -19.58 34.94
C GLU A 67 5.40 -18.47 35.64
N LEU A 68 6.02 -17.76 36.58
CA LEU A 68 5.43 -16.62 37.31
C LEU A 68 5.75 -15.27 36.63
N GLY A 69 6.44 -15.30 35.47
CA GLY A 69 6.89 -14.12 34.74
C GLY A 69 8.01 -13.35 35.42
N SER A 70 8.68 -13.95 36.40
CA SER A 70 9.87 -13.39 37.05
C SER A 70 11.10 -13.54 36.15
N PHE A 71 12.04 -12.62 36.30
CA PHE A 71 13.31 -12.65 35.59
C PHE A 71 14.46 -12.15 36.48
N THR A 72 15.67 -12.59 36.20
CA THR A 72 16.89 -12.06 36.80
C THR A 72 17.99 -12.04 35.75
N ILE A 73 18.51 -10.86 35.44
CA ILE A 73 19.53 -10.66 34.40
C ILE A 73 20.66 -9.78 34.91
N LYS A 74 21.90 -10.08 34.49
CA LYS A 74 23.05 -9.20 34.74
C LYS A 74 23.03 -8.02 33.78
N ALA A 75 23.00 -6.80 34.33
CA ALA A 75 23.04 -5.57 33.55
C ALA A 75 23.69 -4.44 34.35
N ALA A 76 24.36 -3.52 33.67
CA ALA A 76 24.88 -2.29 34.26
C ALA A 76 23.85 -1.16 34.12
N ILE A 77 23.94 -0.16 34.99
CA ILE A 77 23.15 1.08 34.85
C ILE A 77 23.51 1.73 33.51
N GLY A 78 22.49 2.06 32.71
CA GLY A 78 22.62 2.58 31.36
C GLY A 78 22.53 1.52 30.25
N ASP A 79 22.44 0.23 30.58
CA ASP A 79 22.16 -0.83 29.59
C ASP A 79 20.68 -0.83 29.18
N THR A 80 20.40 -1.32 27.96
CA THR A 80 19.02 -1.50 27.47
C THR A 80 18.61 -2.96 27.50
N LEU A 81 17.51 -3.26 28.19
CA LEU A 81 16.88 -4.57 28.21
C LEU A 81 15.73 -4.61 27.20
N GLU A 82 15.71 -5.60 26.33
CA GLU A 82 14.66 -5.89 25.36
C GLU A 82 13.85 -7.09 25.81
N PHE A 83 12.55 -6.90 25.98
CA PHE A 83 11.57 -7.91 26.37
C PHE A 83 10.78 -8.31 25.12
N ALA A 84 10.86 -9.59 24.73
CA ALA A 84 10.20 -10.11 23.54
C ALA A 84 9.44 -11.40 23.84
N LYS A 85 8.26 -11.55 23.25
CA LYS A 85 7.43 -12.77 23.35
C LYS A 85 6.59 -12.89 22.08
N THR A 86 6.35 -14.12 21.63
CA THR A 86 5.40 -14.40 20.53
C THR A 86 4.05 -13.78 20.84
N GLU A 87 3.44 -13.12 19.86
CA GLU A 87 2.17 -12.37 20.01
C GLU A 87 2.24 -11.11 20.88
N TYR A 88 3.43 -10.64 21.26
CA TYR A 88 3.64 -9.37 21.94
C TYR A 88 4.57 -8.46 21.14
N THR A 89 4.34 -7.16 21.23
CA THR A 89 5.24 -6.15 20.67
C THR A 89 6.50 -6.08 21.55
N PRO A 90 7.72 -6.23 20.99
CA PRO A 90 8.95 -6.11 21.76
C PRO A 90 9.06 -4.73 22.44
N LEU A 91 9.45 -4.74 23.72
CA LEU A 91 9.62 -3.53 24.52
C LEU A 91 11.07 -3.36 24.94
N LYS A 92 11.64 -2.17 24.75
CA LYS A 92 12.98 -1.81 25.21
C LYS A 92 12.88 -0.91 26.44
N VAL A 93 13.60 -1.24 27.49
CA VAL A 93 13.63 -0.49 28.76
C VAL A 93 15.08 -0.20 29.15
N LEU A 94 15.34 1.03 29.57
CA LEU A 94 16.64 1.46 30.07
C LEU A 94 16.78 1.10 31.56
N VAL A 95 17.93 0.52 31.94
CA VAL A 95 18.25 0.23 33.34
C VAL A 95 18.75 1.50 34.02
N ASN A 96 17.90 2.11 34.85
CA ASN A 96 18.23 3.35 35.56
C ASN A 96 18.77 3.12 36.98
N ASN A 97 18.41 2.00 37.60
CA ASN A 97 18.79 1.65 38.97
C ASN A 97 18.90 0.12 39.12
N THR A 98 19.28 -0.33 40.31
CA THR A 98 19.42 -1.75 40.66
C THR A 98 18.21 -2.32 41.40
N SER A 99 17.09 -1.60 41.43
CA SER A 99 15.87 -2.03 42.13
C SER A 99 15.04 -2.97 41.26
N ASP A 100 14.17 -3.74 41.91
CA ASP A 100 13.26 -4.64 41.19
C ASP A 100 12.35 -3.87 40.22
N MET A 101 12.24 -4.38 38.99
CA MET A 101 11.50 -3.74 37.92
C MET A 101 10.19 -4.48 37.61
N VAL A 102 9.11 -3.74 37.35
CA VAL A 102 7.87 -4.30 36.78
C VAL A 102 7.70 -3.79 35.36
N VAL A 103 7.63 -4.71 34.40
CA VAL A 103 7.60 -4.40 32.97
C VAL A 103 6.25 -4.80 32.38
N PHE A 104 5.62 -3.89 31.63
CA PHE A 104 4.34 -4.15 30.98
C PHE A 104 4.49 -4.21 29.46
N ILE A 105 4.39 -5.40 28.88
CA ILE A 105 4.45 -5.60 27.42
C ILE A 105 3.04 -5.63 26.81
N GLN A 106 2.89 -5.12 25.59
CA GLN A 106 1.61 -5.03 24.91
C GLN A 106 1.44 -6.22 23.95
N LYS A 107 0.25 -6.82 23.91
CA LYS A 107 -0.09 -7.81 22.89
C LYS A 107 -0.02 -7.19 21.50
N ALA A 108 0.66 -7.86 20.58
CA ALA A 108 0.77 -7.43 19.20
C ALA A 108 -0.62 -7.50 18.55
N ILE A 109 -1.06 -6.39 17.94
CA ILE A 109 -2.28 -6.36 17.16
C ILE A 109 -1.92 -6.88 15.77
N MET A 110 -2.22 -8.14 15.50
CA MET A 110 -2.17 -8.65 14.12
C MET A 110 -3.38 -8.12 13.37
N LEU A 111 -3.19 -7.06 12.59
CA LEU A 111 -4.22 -6.62 11.65
C LEU A 111 -4.31 -7.69 10.54
N LYS A 112 -5.49 -8.31 10.40
CA LYS A 112 -5.75 -9.19 9.26
C LYS A 112 -5.59 -8.37 7.99
N GLN A 113 -4.73 -8.82 7.08
CA GLN A 113 -4.61 -8.27 5.74
C GLN A 113 -5.99 -8.37 5.08
N VAL A 114 -6.59 -7.22 4.78
CA VAL A 114 -7.77 -7.16 3.92
C VAL A 114 -7.23 -7.10 2.50
N ASP A 115 -7.33 -8.20 1.77
CA ASP A 115 -7.05 -8.20 0.34
C ASP A 115 -8.13 -7.35 -0.34
N ILE A 116 -7.81 -6.08 -0.61
CA ILE A 116 -8.62 -5.24 -1.50
C ILE A 116 -8.33 -5.73 -2.91
N VAL A 117 -9.00 -6.81 -3.32
CA VAL A 117 -9.05 -7.18 -4.74
C VAL A 117 -9.82 -6.06 -5.44
N GLY A 118 -9.08 -5.19 -6.15
CA GLY A 118 -9.69 -4.12 -6.93
C GLY A 118 -10.66 -4.72 -7.93
N GLN A 119 -11.96 -4.59 -7.67
CA GLN A 119 -12.98 -5.01 -8.61
C GLN A 119 -12.91 -4.08 -9.83
N THR A 120 -12.86 -4.67 -11.02
CA THR A 120 -13.07 -3.88 -12.24
C THR A 120 -14.47 -3.26 -12.20
N LYS A 121 -14.67 -2.10 -12.85
CA LYS A 121 -15.98 -1.45 -12.94
C LYS A 121 -17.08 -2.43 -13.43
N GLN A 122 -16.71 -3.36 -14.31
CA GLN A 122 -17.60 -4.42 -14.78
C GLN A 122 -18.01 -5.41 -13.67
N GLN A 123 -17.07 -5.83 -12.82
CA GLN A 123 -17.37 -6.72 -11.69
C GLN A 123 -18.27 -6.04 -10.66
N GLU A 124 -18.01 -4.76 -10.37
CA GLU A 124 -18.85 -3.95 -9.50
C GLU A 124 -20.28 -3.86 -10.05
N VAL A 125 -20.45 -3.47 -11.32
CA VAL A 125 -21.76 -3.40 -12.01
C VAL A 125 -22.47 -4.75 -11.99
N ASN A 126 -21.76 -5.85 -12.26
CA ASN A 126 -22.35 -7.19 -12.26
C ASN A 126 -22.87 -7.59 -10.87
N SER A 127 -22.15 -7.24 -9.80
CA SER A 127 -22.57 -7.54 -8.43
C SER A 127 -23.89 -6.86 -8.06
N TYR A 128 -24.05 -5.60 -8.46
CA TYR A 128 -25.30 -4.86 -8.30
C TYR A 128 -26.44 -5.44 -9.15
N ILE A 129 -26.18 -5.85 -10.40
CA ILE A 129 -27.17 -6.54 -11.24
C ILE A 129 -27.67 -7.82 -10.55
N ASP A 130 -26.78 -8.59 -9.93
CA ASP A 130 -27.14 -9.82 -9.24
C ASP A 130 -27.96 -9.55 -7.97
N ASP A 131 -27.71 -8.47 -7.25
CA ASP A 131 -28.54 -8.06 -6.12
C ASP A 131 -29.96 -7.64 -6.54
N TYR A 132 -30.12 -6.98 -7.68
CA TYR A 132 -31.45 -6.71 -8.25
C TYR A 132 -32.17 -7.99 -8.69
N ARG A 133 -31.44 -8.97 -9.27
CA ARG A 133 -32.01 -10.28 -9.62
C ARG A 133 -32.53 -11.02 -8.40
N LYS A 134 -31.78 -11.01 -7.28
CA LYS A 134 -32.23 -11.62 -5.99
C LYS A 134 -33.53 -11.00 -5.47
N LYS A 135 -33.78 -9.72 -5.75
CA LYS A 135 -35.02 -9.00 -5.42
C LYS A 135 -36.16 -9.24 -6.43
N GLY A 136 -35.98 -10.15 -7.40
CA GLY A 136 -36.99 -10.46 -8.41
C GLY A 136 -37.07 -9.45 -9.55
N VAL A 137 -36.12 -8.51 -9.65
CA VAL A 137 -36.07 -7.52 -10.73
C VAL A 137 -35.09 -7.99 -11.80
N TYR A 138 -35.64 -8.58 -12.86
CA TYR A 138 -34.85 -9.14 -13.95
C TYR A 138 -34.59 -8.08 -15.05
N ALA A 139 -33.39 -8.11 -15.63
CA ALA A 139 -33.03 -7.37 -16.86
C ALA A 139 -33.47 -5.89 -16.90
N GLY A 140 -33.30 -5.15 -15.80
CA GLY A 140 -33.74 -3.75 -15.72
C GLY A 140 -35.27 -3.60 -15.69
N GLY A 141 -35.97 -4.45 -14.95
CA GLY A 141 -37.43 -4.39 -14.79
C GLY A 141 -38.23 -4.92 -15.99
N LYS A 142 -37.69 -5.92 -16.70
CA LYS A 142 -38.41 -6.72 -17.70
C LYS A 142 -38.69 -8.10 -17.10
N PRO A 143 -39.93 -8.62 -17.15
CA PRO A 143 -40.21 -9.94 -16.60
C PRO A 143 -39.52 -11.00 -17.45
N SER A 144 -38.89 -11.99 -16.83
CA SER A 144 -38.41 -13.17 -17.56
C SER A 144 -39.64 -13.91 -18.12
N ALA A 145 -39.58 -14.35 -19.38
CA ALA A 145 -40.68 -15.07 -20.03
C ALA A 145 -41.16 -16.27 -19.20
N LEU A 146 -40.23 -16.96 -18.52
CA LEU A 146 -40.54 -18.09 -17.64
C LEU A 146 -41.27 -17.64 -16.35
N SER A 147 -40.87 -16.50 -15.76
CA SER A 147 -41.51 -15.96 -14.56
C SER A 147 -42.91 -15.39 -14.80
N ALA A 148 -43.16 -14.88 -16.01
CA ALA A 148 -44.48 -14.38 -16.41
C ALA A 148 -45.52 -15.50 -16.52
N VAL A 149 -45.11 -16.71 -16.90
CA VAL A 149 -45.98 -17.89 -17.03
C VAL A 149 -46.28 -18.52 -15.67
N THR A 150 -45.29 -18.60 -14.78
CA THR A 150 -45.44 -19.33 -13.50
C THR A 150 -45.99 -18.48 -12.35
N SER A 151 -45.89 -17.15 -12.42
CA SER A 151 -46.42 -16.26 -11.37
C SER A 151 -46.75 -14.86 -11.91
N PRO A 152 -47.95 -14.68 -12.52
CA PRO A 152 -48.37 -13.43 -13.16
C PRO A 152 -48.34 -12.20 -12.23
N LEU A 153 -48.70 -12.36 -10.95
CA LEU A 153 -48.69 -11.27 -9.97
C LEU A 153 -47.26 -10.79 -9.63
N ASN A 154 -46.33 -11.73 -9.46
CA ASN A 154 -44.92 -11.40 -9.21
C ASN A 154 -44.28 -10.77 -10.45
N ALA A 155 -44.69 -11.19 -11.64
CA ALA A 155 -44.25 -10.57 -12.90
C ALA A 155 -44.68 -9.10 -13.00
N LEU A 156 -45.91 -8.76 -12.62
CA LEU A 156 -46.38 -7.36 -12.59
C LEU A 156 -45.62 -6.52 -11.54
N TYR A 157 -45.40 -7.06 -10.34
CA TYR A 157 -44.64 -6.36 -9.30
C TYR A 157 -43.20 -6.04 -9.73
N SER A 158 -42.53 -6.97 -10.43
CA SER A 158 -41.19 -6.76 -10.98
C SER A 158 -41.08 -5.72 -12.10
N VAL A 159 -42.22 -5.29 -12.65
CA VAL A 159 -42.30 -4.32 -13.77
C VAL A 159 -42.76 -2.94 -13.31
N PHE A 160 -43.63 -2.87 -12.30
CA PHE A 160 -44.28 -1.63 -11.84
C PHE A 160 -43.89 -1.18 -10.43
N GLY A 161 -43.17 -2.00 -9.66
CA GLY A 161 -42.68 -1.64 -8.33
C GLY A 161 -41.59 -0.57 -8.35
N LYS A 162 -41.36 0.08 -7.20
CA LYS A 162 -40.28 1.07 -7.01
C LYS A 162 -38.91 0.48 -7.38
N ASP A 163 -38.66 -0.77 -7.01
CA ASP A 163 -37.42 -1.49 -7.34
C ASP A 163 -37.21 -1.68 -8.85
N ALA A 164 -38.30 -1.81 -9.63
CA ALA A 164 -38.23 -1.90 -11.09
C ALA A 164 -37.78 -0.57 -11.72
N LYS A 165 -38.28 0.55 -11.20
CA LYS A 165 -37.86 1.90 -11.61
C LYS A 165 -36.38 2.12 -11.28
N ASP A 166 -35.97 1.79 -10.07
CA ASP A 166 -34.58 1.96 -9.63
C ASP A 166 -33.62 1.08 -10.44
N ALA A 167 -34.00 -0.18 -10.74
CA ALA A 167 -33.20 -1.05 -11.60
C ALA A 167 -33.08 -0.55 -13.05
N ARG A 168 -34.11 0.10 -13.61
CA ARG A 168 -34.04 0.73 -14.95
C ARG A 168 -33.05 1.88 -14.96
N HIS A 169 -33.12 2.76 -13.96
CA HIS A 169 -32.17 3.86 -13.81
C HIS A 169 -30.74 3.34 -13.61
N PHE A 170 -30.57 2.34 -12.74
CA PHE A 170 -29.28 1.70 -12.51
C PHE A 170 -28.71 1.06 -13.78
N ALA A 171 -29.51 0.33 -14.54
CA ALA A 171 -29.09 -0.30 -15.79
C ALA A 171 -28.68 0.74 -16.84
N ALA A 172 -29.42 1.84 -16.96
CA ALA A 172 -29.10 2.92 -17.89
C ALA A 172 -27.80 3.64 -17.49
N MET A 173 -27.61 3.91 -16.20
CA MET A 173 -26.38 4.54 -15.68
C MET A 173 -25.18 3.60 -15.85
N SER A 174 -25.33 2.33 -15.46
CA SER A 174 -24.28 1.32 -15.58
C SER A 174 -23.84 1.11 -17.02
N LYS A 175 -24.78 1.11 -17.98
CA LYS A 175 -24.46 1.03 -19.39
C LYS A 175 -23.55 2.20 -19.81
N LYS A 176 -23.92 3.44 -19.44
CA LYS A 176 -23.10 4.62 -19.73
C LYS A 176 -21.73 4.57 -19.07
N ASP A 177 -21.67 4.11 -17.82
CA ASP A 177 -20.40 3.99 -17.07
C ASP A 177 -19.48 2.94 -17.70
N LEU A 178 -20.04 1.83 -18.19
CA LEU A 178 -19.28 0.78 -18.89
C LEU A 178 -18.79 1.27 -20.25
N GLU A 179 -19.63 1.96 -21.02
CA GLU A 179 -19.24 2.58 -22.29
C GLU A 179 -18.10 3.58 -22.07
N ALA A 180 -18.21 4.48 -21.09
CA ALA A 180 -17.14 5.43 -20.73
C ALA A 180 -15.86 4.73 -20.24
N ALA A 181 -15.99 3.62 -19.50
CA ALA A 181 -14.85 2.81 -19.06
C ALA A 181 -14.16 2.09 -20.22
N GLN A 182 -14.89 1.71 -21.26
CA GLN A 182 -14.33 1.14 -22.49
C GLN A 182 -13.65 2.23 -23.33
N ASP A 183 -14.31 3.37 -23.50
CA ASP A 183 -13.81 4.51 -24.26
C ASP A 183 -12.51 5.04 -23.65
N SER A 184 -12.46 5.19 -22.33
CA SER A 184 -11.26 5.65 -21.61
C SER A 184 -10.06 4.69 -21.73
N ARG A 185 -10.25 3.42 -22.11
CA ARG A 185 -9.12 2.53 -22.42
C ARG A 185 -8.46 2.88 -23.74
N LYS A 186 -9.25 3.29 -24.74
CA LYS A 186 -8.77 3.64 -26.09
C LYS A 186 -8.39 5.11 -26.21
N TYR A 187 -9.12 6.00 -25.56
CA TYR A 187 -8.93 7.43 -25.61
C TYR A 187 -8.90 8.02 -24.20
N ASN A 188 -7.72 8.41 -23.75
CA ASN A 188 -7.53 9.07 -22.45
C ASN A 188 -6.40 10.10 -22.50
N LYS A 189 -6.30 10.91 -21.44
CA LYS A 189 -5.28 11.95 -21.28
C LYS A 189 -3.86 11.44 -21.53
N MET A 190 -3.51 10.24 -21.06
CA MET A 190 -2.16 9.70 -21.23
C MET A 190 -1.85 9.34 -22.68
N ILE A 191 -2.81 8.74 -23.40
CA ILE A 191 -2.66 8.41 -24.82
C ILE A 191 -2.55 9.70 -25.64
N VAL A 192 -3.44 10.66 -25.40
CA VAL A 192 -3.40 11.97 -26.07
C VAL A 192 -2.05 12.64 -25.83
N LYS A 193 -1.60 12.73 -24.58
CA LYS A 193 -0.29 13.30 -24.23
C LYS A 193 0.86 12.62 -24.96
N ARG A 194 0.87 11.28 -25.00
CA ARG A 194 1.91 10.50 -25.68
C ARG A 194 1.96 10.77 -27.18
N VAL A 195 0.80 10.97 -27.80
CA VAL A 195 0.70 11.19 -29.26
C VAL A 195 1.01 12.64 -29.64
N THR A 196 0.59 13.62 -28.84
CA THR A 196 0.68 15.05 -29.18
C THR A 196 1.82 15.80 -28.48
N ASN A 197 2.38 15.23 -27.41
CA ASN A 197 3.34 15.88 -26.50
C ASN A 197 2.86 17.23 -25.93
N MET A 198 1.54 17.41 -25.79
CA MET A 198 0.94 18.60 -25.18
C MET A 198 1.17 18.67 -23.66
N SER A 199 1.05 19.87 -23.09
CA SER A 199 1.09 20.06 -21.63
C SER A 199 -0.17 19.51 -20.96
N ASP A 200 -0.08 19.18 -19.67
CA ASP A 200 -1.21 18.65 -18.90
C ASP A 200 -2.38 19.63 -18.76
N GLU A 201 -2.15 20.91 -19.00
CA GLU A 201 -3.12 22.02 -18.94
C GLU A 201 -3.89 22.19 -20.27
N GLU A 202 -3.25 21.93 -21.41
CA GLU A 202 -3.87 22.06 -22.73
C GLU A 202 -4.73 20.84 -23.11
N ILE A 203 -4.35 19.65 -22.65
CA ILE A 203 -5.02 18.39 -23.02
C ILE A 203 -6.53 18.38 -22.71
N PRO A 204 -7.02 18.85 -21.54
CA PRO A 204 -8.45 18.87 -21.26
C PRO A 204 -9.25 19.66 -22.30
N ARG A 205 -8.73 20.82 -22.75
CA ARG A 205 -9.40 21.65 -23.78
C ARG A 205 -9.41 20.96 -25.15
N PHE A 206 -8.33 20.28 -25.49
CA PHE A 206 -8.28 19.47 -26.71
C PHE A 206 -9.29 18.32 -26.66
N MET A 207 -9.33 17.59 -25.55
CA MET A 207 -10.27 16.47 -25.39
C MET A 207 -11.72 16.96 -25.41
N GLU A 208 -12.04 18.10 -24.80
CA GLU A 208 -13.37 18.68 -24.85
C GLU A 208 -13.86 18.93 -26.29
N ALA A 209 -12.96 19.39 -27.17
CA ALA A 209 -13.31 19.68 -28.57
C ALA A 209 -13.25 18.45 -29.50
N TYR A 210 -12.32 17.52 -29.25
CA TYR A 210 -11.96 16.42 -30.16
C TYR A 210 -12.11 15.03 -29.50
N THR A 211 -13.11 14.84 -28.63
CA THR A 211 -13.49 13.50 -28.16
C THR A 211 -14.27 12.76 -29.25
N PRO A 212 -13.81 11.59 -29.72
CA PRO A 212 -14.56 10.77 -30.66
C PRO A 212 -15.87 10.24 -30.06
N SER A 213 -16.81 9.86 -30.91
CA SER A 213 -18.03 9.20 -30.44
C SER A 213 -17.72 7.77 -29.96
N HIS A 214 -18.57 7.24 -29.07
CA HIS A 214 -18.47 5.86 -28.61
C HIS A 214 -18.50 4.85 -29.78
N GLU A 215 -19.34 5.09 -30.79
CA GLU A 215 -19.46 4.22 -31.96
C GLU A 215 -18.18 4.18 -32.81
N ASP A 216 -17.48 5.32 -32.91
CA ASP A 216 -16.21 5.41 -33.61
C ASP A 216 -15.12 4.65 -32.84
N LEU A 217 -15.03 4.87 -31.54
CA LEU A 217 -14.08 4.15 -30.67
C LEU A 217 -14.32 2.64 -30.66
N LEU A 218 -15.56 2.17 -30.80
CA LEU A 218 -15.86 0.75 -30.95
C LEU A 218 -15.31 0.16 -32.25
N LYS A 219 -15.42 0.90 -33.37
CA LYS A 219 -14.97 0.45 -34.70
C LYS A 219 -13.45 0.52 -34.88
N TRP A 220 -12.82 1.51 -34.27
CA TRP A 220 -11.40 1.79 -34.45
C TRP A 220 -10.51 0.87 -33.61
N GLY A 221 -9.41 0.40 -34.21
CA GLY A 221 -8.29 -0.18 -33.48
C GLY A 221 -7.38 0.92 -32.90
N ASP A 222 -6.34 0.49 -32.21
CA ASP A 222 -5.41 1.42 -31.54
C ASP A 222 -4.72 2.37 -32.55
N TYR A 223 -4.43 1.88 -33.75
CA TYR A 223 -3.77 2.67 -34.80
C TYR A 223 -4.67 3.78 -35.32
N GLU A 224 -5.93 3.49 -35.62
CA GLU A 224 -6.90 4.47 -36.12
C GLU A 224 -7.17 5.56 -35.07
N VAL A 225 -7.21 5.19 -33.78
CA VAL A 225 -7.32 6.16 -32.69
C VAL A 225 -6.11 7.09 -32.65
N ILE A 226 -4.89 6.55 -32.78
CA ILE A 226 -3.67 7.36 -32.82
C ILE A 226 -3.67 8.30 -34.04
N GLU A 227 -4.08 7.80 -35.20
CA GLU A 227 -4.18 8.61 -36.42
C GLU A 227 -5.19 9.74 -36.27
N TYR A 228 -6.37 9.45 -35.70
CA TYR A 228 -7.38 10.46 -35.37
C TYR A 228 -6.81 11.53 -34.44
N ILE A 229 -6.10 11.16 -33.37
CA ILE A 229 -5.50 12.12 -32.44
C ILE A 229 -4.49 13.02 -33.16
N ARG A 230 -3.64 12.47 -34.04
CA ARG A 230 -2.67 13.27 -34.81
C ARG A 230 -3.34 14.26 -35.74
N LYS A 231 -4.37 13.83 -36.49
CA LYS A 231 -5.13 14.70 -37.40
C LYS A 231 -5.84 15.80 -36.63
N SER A 232 -6.55 15.45 -35.56
CA SER A 232 -7.24 16.39 -34.68
C SER A 232 -6.27 17.39 -34.02
N TYR A 233 -5.08 16.95 -33.63
CA TYR A 233 -4.06 17.84 -33.05
C TYR A 233 -3.55 18.86 -34.06
N LYS A 234 -3.33 18.44 -35.32
CA LYS A 234 -2.97 19.36 -36.40
C LYS A 234 -4.06 20.42 -36.61
N SER A 235 -5.32 19.99 -36.69
CA SER A 235 -6.46 20.91 -36.77
C SER A 235 -6.54 21.87 -35.56
N TYR A 236 -6.27 21.36 -34.35
CA TYR A 236 -6.29 22.16 -33.12
C TYR A 236 -5.22 23.26 -33.12
N LYS A 237 -4.00 22.96 -33.61
CA LYS A 237 -2.92 23.95 -33.71
C LYS A 237 -3.12 24.96 -34.85
N GLU A 238 -3.78 24.55 -35.94
CA GLU A 238 -4.03 25.42 -37.10
C GLU A 238 -5.22 26.37 -36.90
N LEU A 239 -6.28 25.96 -36.20
CA LEU A 239 -7.55 26.69 -36.15
C LEU A 239 -7.84 27.45 -34.84
N GLY A 240 -7.00 27.33 -33.80
CA GLY A 240 -7.17 28.15 -32.59
C GLY A 240 -8.54 28.02 -31.90
N VAL A 241 -9.21 26.87 -32.08
CA VAL A 241 -10.55 26.45 -31.58
C VAL A 241 -11.70 26.55 -32.61
N VAL A 242 -12.41 25.41 -32.74
CA VAL A 242 -13.67 25.09 -33.47
C VAL A 242 -13.58 24.66 -34.93
N SER A 243 -13.35 23.35 -35.15
CA SER A 243 -14.30 22.47 -35.86
C SER A 243 -13.80 21.02 -35.81
N GLN A 244 -14.69 20.08 -35.51
CA GLN A 244 -14.39 18.65 -35.58
C GLN A 244 -14.11 18.27 -37.04
N PRO A 245 -13.04 17.49 -37.35
CA PRO A 245 -12.80 17.04 -38.71
C PRO A 245 -13.95 16.10 -39.11
N LYS A 246 -14.68 16.41 -40.19
CA LYS A 246 -15.70 15.50 -40.73
C LYS A 246 -15.00 14.31 -41.39
N LEU A 247 -15.36 13.12 -40.93
CA LEU A 247 -14.76 11.82 -41.27
C LEU A 247 -15.19 11.29 -42.66
N ASN A 248 -15.18 12.12 -43.71
CA ASN A 248 -15.41 11.64 -45.09
C ASN A 248 -14.10 11.38 -45.86
N ASP A 249 -12.94 11.74 -45.29
CA ASP A 249 -11.63 11.60 -45.95
C ASP A 249 -10.74 10.47 -45.38
N VAL A 250 -11.29 9.58 -44.55
CA VAL A 250 -10.58 8.37 -44.11
C VAL A 250 -10.89 7.26 -45.10
N THR A 251 -10.08 7.16 -46.14
CA THR A 251 -10.10 6.00 -47.04
C THR A 251 -9.60 4.78 -46.28
N PRO A 252 -10.37 3.68 -46.21
CA PRO A 252 -9.89 2.46 -45.57
C PRO A 252 -8.70 1.90 -46.36
N PRO A 253 -7.63 1.44 -45.69
CA PRO A 253 -6.53 0.78 -46.38
C PRO A 253 -7.04 -0.50 -47.04
N VAL A 254 -6.68 -0.67 -48.31
CA VAL A 254 -6.88 -1.89 -49.09
C VAL A 254 -6.28 -3.06 -48.31
N LYS A 255 -7.09 -4.10 -48.07
CA LYS A 255 -6.61 -5.39 -47.58
C LYS A 255 -5.45 -5.84 -48.47
N GLN A 256 -4.23 -5.83 -47.94
CA GLN A 256 -3.15 -6.57 -48.56
C GLN A 256 -3.32 -8.06 -48.19
N PRO A 257 -3.08 -8.97 -49.16
CA PRO A 257 -3.38 -10.41 -49.03
C PRO A 257 -2.62 -11.10 -47.89
#